data_AF-A0A3M5K8Y7-F1
#
_entry.id   AF-A0A3M5K8Y7-F1
#
_cell.length_a   1.000
_cell.length_b   1.000
_cell.length_c   1.000
_cell.angle_alpha   90.00
_cell.angle_beta   90.00
_cell.angle_gamma   90.00
#
_symmetry.space_group_name_H-M   'P 1'
#
loop_
_entity.id
_entity.type
_entity.pdbx_description
1 polymer ?
#
loop_
_entity_poly.entity_id
_entity_poly.type
_entity_poly.pdbx_seq_one_letter_code
_entity_poly.pdbx_strand_id
1 'polypeptide(L)'
;MWYALHSADTAKVFVEGAGVQAQARAEVHASKLGLPRPRLMVTQAIDGLQAELESIGLVFARHVITPKRREASDLPVMTAVYAAQPPVVDEPSE
;
A
#
# COMPACT_ATOMS: atom_id res chain seq x y z
N MET A 1 -14.18 7.51 -20.01
CA MET A 1 -15.48 6.79 -20.16
C MET A 1 -15.38 5.68 -21.19
N TRP A 2 -15.04 5.99 -22.46
CA TRP A 2 -14.98 5.01 -23.57
C TRP A 2 -14.20 3.73 -23.24
N TYR A 3 -12.92 3.83 -22.86
CA TYR A 3 -12.08 2.65 -22.59
C TYR A 3 -12.58 1.76 -21.45
N ALA A 4 -13.11 2.37 -20.40
CA ALA A 4 -13.66 1.64 -19.27
C ALA A 4 -14.92 0.87 -19.68
N LEU A 5 -15.82 1.49 -20.43
CA LEU A 5 -17.05 0.84 -20.90
C LEU A 5 -16.74 -0.26 -21.93
N HIS A 6 -15.83 0.00 -22.85
CA HIS A 6 -15.43 -0.96 -23.87
C HIS A 6 -14.72 -2.19 -23.28
N SER A 7 -14.09 -2.05 -22.12
CA SER A 7 -13.42 -3.14 -21.39
C SER A 7 -14.24 -3.67 -20.21
N ALA A 8 -15.54 -3.35 -20.13
CA ALA A 8 -16.36 -3.67 -18.96
C ALA A 8 -16.50 -5.17 -18.70
N ASP A 9 -16.49 -5.98 -19.76
CA ASP A 9 -16.66 -7.44 -19.69
C ASP A 9 -15.40 -8.21 -20.13
N THR A 10 -14.27 -7.52 -20.28
CA THR A 10 -13.02 -8.14 -20.75
C THR A 10 -12.04 -8.37 -19.61
N ALA A 11 -11.38 -9.52 -19.58
CA ALA A 11 -10.34 -9.79 -18.59
C ALA A 11 -9.16 -8.82 -18.73
N LYS A 12 -8.70 -8.59 -19.98
CA LYS A 12 -7.68 -7.60 -20.34
C LYS A 12 -8.33 -6.24 -20.58
N VAL A 13 -7.77 -5.21 -19.97
CA VAL A 13 -8.30 -3.84 -19.98
C VAL A 13 -7.27 -2.88 -20.54
N PHE A 14 -7.72 -1.78 -21.14
CA PHE A 14 -6.83 -0.67 -21.49
C PHE A 14 -6.28 0.00 -20.23
N VAL A 15 -5.01 0.42 -20.26
CA VAL A 15 -4.33 1.02 -19.12
C VAL A 15 -5.06 2.28 -18.62
N GLU A 16 -5.59 3.09 -19.53
CA GLU A 16 -6.37 4.30 -19.25
C GLU A 16 -7.70 4.02 -18.52
N GLY A 17 -8.22 2.79 -18.65
CA GLY A 17 -9.46 2.35 -18.01
C GLY A 17 -9.24 1.42 -16.80
N ALA A 18 -8.02 0.93 -16.60
CA ALA A 18 -7.72 -0.16 -15.67
C ALA A 18 -8.05 0.19 -14.21
N GLY A 19 -7.80 1.43 -13.77
CA GLY A 19 -8.12 1.87 -12.41
C GLY A 19 -9.62 1.87 -12.10
N VAL A 20 -10.43 2.35 -13.06
CA VAL A 20 -11.90 2.33 -12.92
C VAL A 20 -12.44 0.90 -12.91
N GLN A 21 -11.87 0.03 -13.76
CA GLN A 21 -12.22 -1.39 -13.80
C GLN A 21 -11.84 -2.12 -12.50
N ALA A 22 -10.66 -1.87 -11.96
CA ALA A 22 -10.22 -2.42 -10.68
C ALA A 22 -11.16 -2.02 -9.54
N GLN A 23 -11.53 -0.73 -9.47
CA GLN A 23 -12.49 -0.24 -8.49
C GLN A 23 -13.85 -0.92 -8.65
N ALA A 24 -14.42 -0.95 -9.85
CA ALA A 24 -15.73 -1.55 -10.11
C ALA A 24 -15.76 -3.04 -9.73
N ARG A 25 -14.71 -3.79 -10.07
CA ARG A 25 -14.58 -5.21 -9.70
C ARG A 25 -14.49 -5.40 -8.19
N ALA A 26 -13.72 -4.55 -7.51
CA ALA A 26 -13.60 -4.58 -6.06
C ALA A 26 -14.93 -4.31 -5.35
N GLU A 27 -15.71 -3.35 -5.86
CA GLU A 27 -17.05 -3.04 -5.33
C GLU A 27 -18.05 -4.17 -5.55
N VAL A 28 -18.07 -4.76 -6.75
CA VAL A 28 -18.90 -5.94 -7.05
C VAL A 28 -18.51 -7.12 -6.16
N HIS A 29 -17.21 -7.34 -5.93
CA HIS A 29 -16.73 -8.41 -5.07
C HIS A 29 -17.11 -8.18 -3.61
N ALA A 30 -16.92 -6.97 -3.08
CA ALA A 30 -17.34 -6.61 -1.73
C ALA A 30 -18.85 -6.78 -1.53
N SER A 31 -19.67 -6.38 -2.52
CA SER A 31 -21.11 -6.57 -2.48
C SER A 31 -21.50 -8.05 -2.41
N LYS A 32 -20.85 -8.92 -3.19
CA LYS A 32 -21.07 -10.38 -3.14
C LYS A 32 -20.72 -10.98 -1.77
N LEU A 33 -19.76 -10.41 -1.06
CA LEU A 33 -19.33 -10.84 0.26
C LEU A 33 -20.09 -10.17 1.41
N GLY A 34 -21.05 -9.27 1.13
CA GLY A 34 -21.74 -8.50 2.16
C GLY A 34 -20.84 -7.51 2.91
N LEU A 35 -19.68 -7.16 2.33
CA LEU A 35 -18.73 -6.22 2.92
C LEU A 35 -19.08 -4.77 2.55
N PRO A 36 -18.67 -3.80 3.39
CA PRO A 36 -18.80 -2.39 3.04
C PRO A 36 -18.10 -2.08 1.72
N ARG A 37 -18.67 -1.15 0.96
CA ARG A 37 -18.08 -0.68 -0.31
C ARG A 37 -16.65 -0.19 -0.04
N PRO A 38 -15.64 -0.73 -0.75
CA PRO A 38 -14.27 -0.30 -0.56
C PRO A 38 -14.10 1.16 -0.97
N ARG A 39 -13.14 1.85 -0.33
CA ARG A 39 -12.65 3.16 -0.81
C ARG A 39 -11.88 2.96 -2.12
N LEU A 40 -11.05 3.93 -2.51
CA LEU A 40 -10.22 3.83 -3.70
C LEU A 40 -9.34 2.57 -3.66
N MET A 41 -9.54 1.67 -4.61
CA MET A 41 -8.95 0.35 -4.70
C MET A 41 -8.44 0.12 -6.13
N VAL A 42 -7.25 0.66 -6.41
CA VAL A 42 -6.57 0.57 -7.72
C VAL A 42 -5.38 -0.38 -7.71
N THR A 43 -5.13 -1.07 -6.60
CA THR A 43 -3.96 -1.95 -6.42
C THR A 43 -3.88 -3.03 -7.50
N GLN A 44 -5.01 -3.63 -7.86
CA GLN A 44 -5.06 -4.63 -8.93
C GLN A 44 -4.62 -4.07 -10.29
N ALA A 45 -4.95 -2.81 -10.60
CA ALA A 45 -4.49 -2.17 -11.83
C ALA A 45 -2.98 -1.92 -11.82
N ILE A 46 -2.43 -1.54 -10.66
CA ILE A 46 -0.99 -1.33 -10.48
C ILE A 46 -0.23 -2.65 -10.62
N ASP A 47 -0.68 -3.70 -9.93
CA ASP A 47 -0.02 -5.00 -9.94
C ASP A 47 -0.11 -5.65 -11.33
N GLY A 48 -1.24 -5.50 -12.02
CA GLY A 48 -1.39 -5.95 -13.40
C GLY A 48 -0.45 -5.22 -14.36
N LEU A 49 -0.37 -3.89 -14.26
CA LEU A 49 0.56 -3.09 -15.07
C LEU A 49 2.01 -3.46 -14.78
N GLN A 50 2.36 -3.65 -13.51
CA GLN A 50 3.70 -4.07 -13.11
C GLN A 50 4.06 -5.42 -13.76
N ALA A 51 3.20 -6.43 -13.65
CA ALA A 51 3.43 -7.74 -14.24
C ALA A 51 3.56 -7.68 -15.77
N GLU A 52 2.74 -6.87 -16.46
CA GLU A 52 2.85 -6.71 -17.90
C GLU A 52 4.19 -6.06 -18.30
N LEU A 53 4.61 -4.98 -17.61
CA LEU A 53 5.87 -4.31 -17.90
C LEU A 53 7.10 -5.16 -17.56
N GLU A 54 7.05 -5.94 -16.48
CA GLU A 54 8.10 -6.90 -16.11
C GLU A 54 8.24 -7.98 -17.20
N SER A 55 7.12 -8.49 -17.72
CA SER A 55 7.11 -9.57 -18.72
C SER A 55 7.82 -9.20 -20.04
N ILE A 56 7.84 -7.91 -20.39
CA ILE A 56 8.49 -7.38 -21.58
C ILE A 56 9.86 -6.76 -21.28
N GLY A 57 10.35 -6.88 -20.04
CA GLY A 57 11.67 -6.39 -19.63
C GLY A 57 11.79 -4.87 -19.55
N LEU A 58 10.67 -4.13 -19.47
CA LEU A 58 10.69 -2.66 -19.36
C LEU A 58 10.94 -2.18 -17.93
N VAL A 59 10.63 -2.99 -16.93
CA VAL A 59 10.85 -2.66 -15.51
C VAL A 59 11.43 -3.86 -14.76
N PHE A 60 12.14 -3.56 -13.67
CA PHE A 60 12.60 -4.58 -12.73
C PHE A 60 11.46 -5.06 -11.82
N ALA A 61 11.67 -6.23 -11.21
CA ALA A 61 10.79 -6.78 -10.20
C ALA A 61 10.47 -5.74 -9.12
N ARG A 62 9.18 -5.47 -8.89
CA ARG A 62 8.76 -4.50 -7.87
C ARG A 62 8.98 -5.05 -6.47
N HIS A 63 9.95 -4.48 -5.76
CA HIS A 63 10.10 -4.69 -4.32
C HIS A 63 9.19 -3.73 -3.54
N VAL A 64 8.03 -4.23 -3.10
CA VAL A 64 7.17 -3.49 -2.18
C VAL A 64 7.77 -3.56 -0.79
N ILE A 65 8.39 -2.47 -0.32
CA ILE A 65 8.78 -2.36 1.09
C ILE A 65 7.49 -2.25 1.89
N THR A 66 7.08 -3.34 2.54
CA THR A 66 5.99 -3.28 3.53
C THR A 66 6.43 -2.32 4.62
N PRO A 67 5.73 -1.20 4.87
CA PRO A 67 6.10 -0.32 5.96
C PRO A 67 5.99 -1.13 7.24
N LYS A 68 7.12 -1.34 7.93
CA LYS A 68 7.14 -1.96 9.24
C LYS A 68 6.21 -1.14 10.12
N ARG A 69 5.09 -1.73 10.56
CA ARG A 69 4.21 -1.12 11.56
C ARG A 69 5.11 -0.74 12.73
N ARG A 70 5.28 0.55 13.00
CA ARG A 70 5.93 0.98 14.23
C ARG A 70 5.08 0.40 15.35
N GLU A 71 5.64 -0.57 16.07
CA GLU A 71 5.05 -0.99 17.33
C GLU A 71 4.97 0.28 18.19
N ALA A 72 3.75 0.68 18.53
CA ALA A 72 3.57 1.75 19.49
C ALA A 72 4.18 1.24 20.79
N SER A 73 5.29 1.85 21.20
CA SER A 73 5.87 1.56 22.50
C SER A 73 4.84 1.92 23.57
N ASP A 74 4.49 0.97 24.44
CA ASP A 74 3.61 1.21 25.60
C ASP A 74 4.25 2.13 26.66
N LEU A 75 5.51 2.54 26.44
CA LEU A 75 6.21 3.44 27.33
C LEU A 75 5.73 4.88 27.12
N PRO A 76 5.39 5.61 28.20
CA PRO A 76 5.17 7.03 28.14
C PRO A 76 6.35 7.72 27.45
N VAL A 77 6.07 8.67 26.56
CA VAL A 77 7.07 9.36 25.73
C VAL A 77 8.26 9.87 26.56
N MET A 78 7.99 10.37 27.77
CA MET A 78 9.03 10.84 28.69
C MET A 78 10.01 9.73 29.08
N THR A 79 9.53 8.54 29.40
CA THR A 79 10.36 7.39 29.80
C THR A 79 11.27 6.92 28.66
N ALA A 80 10.77 6.93 27.42
CA ALA A 80 11.57 6.57 26.25
C ALA A 80 12.71 7.57 25.98
N VAL A 81 12.47 8.85 26.24
CA VAL A 81 13.48 9.91 26.05
C VAL A 81 14.61 9.80 27.09
N TYR A 82 14.28 9.51 28.36
CA TYR A 82 15.30 9.35 29.41
C TYR A 82 16.10 8.04 29.30
N ALA A 83 15.51 6.97 28.78
CA ALA A 83 16.23 5.71 28.55
C ALA A 83 17.30 5.80 27.46
N ALA A 84 17.21 6.81 26.58
CA ALA A 84 18.13 6.99 25.46
C ALA A 84 19.32 7.93 25.77
N GLN A 85 19.36 8.58 26.94
CA GLN A 85 20.52 9.37 27.34
C GLN A 85 21.50 8.51 28.15
N PRO A 86 22.81 8.48 27.82
CA PRO A 86 23.81 7.91 28.71
C PRO A 86 23.91 8.77 29.99
N PRO A 87 24.27 8.18 31.14
CA PRO A 87 24.28 8.90 32.41
C PRO A 87 25.31 10.02 32.36
N VAL A 88 24.90 11.22 32.79
CA VAL A 88 25.81 12.31 33.12
C VAL A 88 26.65 11.84 34.29
N VAL A 89 27.94 11.61 34.04
CA VAL A 89 28.92 11.32 35.09
C VAL A 89 29.24 12.65 35.76
N ASP A 90 28.72 12.86 36.97
CA ASP A 90 29.22 13.88 37.89
C ASP A 90 30.57 13.41 38.42
N GLU A 91 31.65 14.05 37.99
CA GLU A 91 32.98 13.87 38.58
C GLU A 91 33.07 14.69 39.90
N PRO A 92 33.51 14.11 41.02
CA PRO A 92 33.57 14.81 42.29
C PRO A 92 34.79 15.73 42.39
N SER A 93 34.65 16.71 43.27
CA SER A 93 35.56 17.80 43.58
C SER A 93 36.91 17.36 44.15
N GLU A 94 38.00 17.99 43.71
CA GLU A 94 39.23 18.23 44.49
C GLU A 94 39.59 19.72 44.45
#